data_AF-A0A432T6W6-F1
#
_entry.id   AF-A0A432T6W6-F1
#
_cell.length_a   1.000
_cell.length_b   1.000
_cell.length_c   1.000
_cell.angle_alpha   90.00
_cell.angle_beta   90.00
_cell.angle_gamma   90.00
#
_symmetry.space_group_name_H-M   'P 1'
#
loop_
_entity.id
_entity.type
_entity.pdbx_description
1 polymer ?
#
loop_
_entity_poly.entity_id
_entity_poly.type
_entity_poly.pdbx_seq_one_letter_code
_entity_poly.pdbx_strand_id
1 'polypeptide(L)'
;RAKIQKIFKLLGMTVKADGSWDFSKAKTLVVFCNGTWCAQTRHFMNGILKHHYPKNKLLYYRSGFQGWKLLGITTVVHKDIKN
;
A
#
# COMPACT_ATOMS: atom_id res chain seq x y z
N ARG A 1 -2.51 15.57 -8.95
CA ARG A 1 -3.35 14.64 -9.75
C ARG A 1 -2.53 13.56 -10.48
N ALA A 2 -1.50 13.91 -11.26
CA ALA A 2 -0.69 12.93 -12.02
C ALA A 2 -0.02 11.83 -11.15
N LYS A 3 0.49 12.17 -9.97
CA LYS A 3 1.12 11.19 -9.05
C LYS A 3 0.14 10.11 -8.57
N ILE A 4 -1.10 10.50 -8.24
CA ILE A 4 -2.15 9.56 -7.83
C ILE A 4 -2.56 8.65 -8.99
N GLN A 5 -2.70 9.20 -10.20
CA GLN A 5 -3.00 8.40 -11.39
C GLN A 5 -1.95 7.32 -11.65
N LYS A 6 -0.66 7.66 -11.49
CA LYS A 6 0.43 6.68 -11.64
C LYS A 6 0.33 5.56 -10.59
N ILE A 7 0.10 5.91 -9.33
CA ILE A 7 -0.09 4.93 -8.24
C ILE A 7 -1.30 4.05 -8.54
N PHE A 8 -2.44 4.62 -8.91
CA PHE A 8 -3.68 3.88 -9.13
C PHE A 8 -3.56 2.89 -10.29
N LYS A 9 -2.91 3.29 -11.38
CA LYS A 9 -2.57 2.38 -12.48
C LYS A 9 -1.68 1.22 -12.01
N LEU A 10 -0.63 1.50 -11.21
CA LEU A 10 0.23 0.45 -10.63
C LEU A 10 -0.54 -0.52 -9.72
N LEU A 11 -1.55 -0.01 -9.00
CA LEU A 11 -2.41 -0.81 -8.12
C LEU A 11 -3.55 -1.53 -8.87
N GLY A 12 -3.58 -1.46 -10.20
CA GLY A 12 -4.50 -2.22 -11.06
C GLY A 12 -5.77 -1.49 -11.47
N MET A 13 -5.89 -0.19 -11.20
CA MET A 13 -7.07 0.60 -11.55
C MET A 13 -6.98 1.13 -12.98
N THR A 14 -8.12 1.20 -13.66
CA THR A 14 -8.27 1.81 -15.00
C THR A 14 -9.25 2.98 -14.94
N VAL A 15 -9.32 3.77 -16.01
CA VAL A 15 -10.28 4.88 -16.13
C VAL A 15 -11.39 4.43 -17.07
N LYS A 16 -12.65 4.61 -16.66
CA LYS A 16 -13.84 4.32 -17.47
C LYS A 16 -14.06 5.41 -18.52
N ALA A 17 -14.96 5.15 -19.47
CA ALA A 17 -15.33 6.12 -20.50
C ALA A 17 -15.90 7.43 -19.92
N ASP A 18 -16.55 7.38 -18.76
CA ASP A 18 -17.09 8.55 -18.03
C ASP A 18 -16.03 9.32 -17.21
N GLY A 19 -14.76 8.91 -17.29
CA GLY A 19 -13.66 9.53 -16.56
C GLY A 19 -13.53 9.10 -15.09
N SER A 20 -14.42 8.26 -14.57
CA SER A 20 -14.33 7.70 -13.23
C SER A 20 -13.33 6.54 -13.14
N TRP A 21 -12.90 6.20 -11.92
CA TRP A 21 -11.99 5.08 -11.69
C TRP A 21 -12.75 3.74 -11.70
N ASP A 22 -12.18 2.74 -12.35
CA ASP A 22 -12.58 1.35 -12.23
C ASP A 22 -11.65 0.59 -11.27
N PHE A 23 -12.25 0.03 -10.22
CA PHE A 23 -11.58 -0.75 -9.18
C PHE A 23 -11.77 -2.26 -9.33
N SER A 24 -12.41 -2.74 -10.40
CA SER A 24 -12.65 -4.16 -10.68
C SER A 24 -11.36 -4.98 -10.53
N LYS A 25 -10.25 -4.46 -11.06
CA LYS A 25 -8.90 -5.07 -11.02
C LYS A 25 -7.98 -4.52 -9.92
N ALA A 26 -8.52 -3.76 -8.96
CA ALA A 26 -7.73 -3.28 -7.83
C ALA A 26 -7.09 -4.44 -7.06
N LYS A 27 -5.80 -4.34 -6.76
CA LYS A 27 -5.06 -5.36 -5.98
C LYS A 27 -5.50 -5.38 -4.52
N THR A 28 -5.20 -6.47 -3.82
CA THR A 28 -5.27 -6.50 -2.35
C THR A 28 -3.95 -5.97 -1.80
N LEU A 29 -4.02 -4.99 -0.90
CA LEU A 29 -2.85 -4.37 -0.29
C LEU A 29 -2.72 -4.79 1.16
N VAL A 30 -1.57 -5.33 1.52
CA VAL A 30 -1.13 -5.42 2.91
C VAL A 30 -0.15 -4.28 3.15
N VAL A 31 -0.54 -3.31 3.97
CA VAL A 31 0.28 -2.13 4.25
C VAL A 31 0.96 -2.29 5.60
N PHE A 32 2.24 -1.94 5.67
CA PHE A 32 3.03 -1.94 6.91
C PHE A 32 4.01 -0.76 6.91
N CYS A 33 4.62 -0.51 8.06
CA CYS A 33 5.73 0.44 8.25
C CYS A 33 6.77 -0.22 9.18
N ASN A 34 7.63 0.56 9.81
CA ASN A 34 8.68 0.07 10.70
C ASN A 34 8.16 -0.59 11.97
N GLY A 35 7.04 -0.13 12.53
CA GLY A 35 6.48 -0.66 13.78
C GLY A 35 5.13 -0.04 14.12
N THR A 36 4.56 -0.45 15.25
CA THR A 36 3.24 -0.01 15.75
C THR A 36 3.14 1.50 16.00
N TRP A 37 4.28 2.16 16.27
CA TRP A 37 4.40 3.59 16.52
C TRP A 37 4.38 4.43 15.23
N CYS A 38 4.56 3.83 14.05
CA CYS A 38 4.64 4.57 12.80
C CYS A 38 3.26 5.03 12.30
N ALA A 39 3.04 6.35 12.22
CA ALA A 39 1.77 6.93 11.77
C ALA A 39 1.59 6.93 10.24
N GLN A 40 2.66 6.74 9.45
CA GLN A 40 2.62 6.89 7.99
C GLN A 40 1.63 5.91 7.31
N THR A 41 1.56 4.67 7.77
CA THR A 41 0.58 3.70 7.24
C THR A 41 -0.85 4.18 7.43
N ARG A 42 -1.18 4.80 8.57
CA ARG A 42 -2.51 5.38 8.82
C ARG A 42 -2.81 6.52 7.86
N HIS A 43 -1.86 7.43 7.65
CA HIS A 43 -2.02 8.53 6.70
C HIS A 43 -2.22 8.04 5.27
N PHE A 44 -1.43 7.05 4.84
CA PHE A 44 -1.58 6.41 3.54
C PHE A 44 -2.98 5.82 3.40
N MET A 45 -3.39 4.91 4.31
CA MET A 45 -4.68 4.24 4.26
C MET A 45 -5.86 5.22 4.26
N ASN A 46 -5.80 6.30 5.04
CA ASN A 46 -6.83 7.34 5.01
C ASN A 46 -6.87 8.05 3.65
N GLY A 47 -5.71 8.31 3.03
CA GLY A 47 -5.61 8.93 1.72
C GLY A 47 -6.21 8.07 0.60
N ILE A 48 -5.84 6.80 0.53
CA ILE A 48 -6.36 5.87 -0.48
C ILE A 48 -7.87 5.61 -0.29
N LEU A 49 -8.37 5.54 0.95
CA LEU A 49 -9.81 5.41 1.22
C LEU A 49 -10.62 6.64 0.80
N LYS A 50 -10.10 7.87 1.01
CA LYS A 50 -10.73 9.10 0.48
C LYS A 50 -10.93 9.06 -1.04
N HIS A 51 -10.10 8.28 -1.73
CA HIS A 51 -10.19 8.05 -3.17
C HIS A 51 -10.88 6.73 -3.55
N HIS A 52 -11.70 6.16 -2.65
CA HIS A 52 -12.67 5.11 -2.96
C HIS A 52 -12.04 3.74 -3.27
N TYR A 53 -10.80 3.51 -2.84
CA TYR A 53 -10.23 2.17 -2.91
C TYR A 53 -11.07 1.17 -2.09
N PRO A 54 -11.27 -0.07 -2.57
CA PRO A 54 -12.12 -1.03 -1.88
C PRO A 54 -11.57 -1.34 -0.48
N LYS A 55 -12.36 -1.03 0.55
CA LYS A 55 -11.97 -1.23 1.96
C LYS A 55 -11.67 -2.70 2.28
N ASN A 56 -12.41 -3.62 1.66
CA ASN A 56 -12.19 -5.07 1.79
C ASN A 56 -10.89 -5.57 1.14
N LYS A 57 -10.23 -4.77 0.29
CA LYS A 57 -8.94 -5.05 -0.32
C LYS A 57 -7.78 -4.36 0.40
N LEU A 58 -8.02 -3.69 1.53
CA LEU A 58 -7.01 -2.94 2.28
C LEU A 58 -6.80 -3.56 3.66
N LEU A 59 -5.65 -4.21 3.85
CA LEU A 59 -5.25 -4.88 5.07
C LEU A 59 -4.10 -4.12 5.73
N TYR A 60 -4.11 -4.07 7.06
CA TYR A 60 -3.08 -3.39 7.85
C TYR A 60 -2.33 -4.38 8.74
N TYR A 61 -1.04 -4.58 8.46
CA TYR A 61 -0.16 -5.30 9.37
C TYR A 61 0.43 -4.33 10.41
N ARG A 62 -0.22 -4.29 11.59
CA ARG A 62 0.02 -3.24 12.61
C ARG A 62 1.36 -3.34 13.31
N SER A 63 1.88 -4.54 13.53
CA SER A 63 3.17 -4.77 14.22
C SER A 63 4.37 -4.27 13.41
N GLY A 64 4.19 -4.03 12.11
CA GLY A 64 5.22 -3.52 11.21
C GLY A 64 6.43 -4.44 11.10
N PHE A 65 7.49 -3.93 10.47
CA PHE A 65 8.70 -4.68 10.23
C PHE A 65 9.41 -5.11 11.53
N GLN A 66 9.33 -4.31 12.59
CA GLN A 66 9.85 -4.67 13.91
C GLN A 66 9.18 -5.95 14.44
N GLY A 67 7.85 -6.03 14.38
CA GLY A 67 7.13 -7.25 14.77
C GLY A 67 7.45 -8.43 13.87
N TRP A 68 7.60 -8.21 12.57
CA TRP A 68 8.00 -9.25 11.62
C TRP A 68 9.34 -9.90 12.01
N LYS A 69 10.34 -9.07 12.34
CA LYS A 69 11.65 -9.55 12.82
C LYS A 69 11.57 -10.25 14.18
N LEU A 70 10.76 -9.73 15.11
CA LEU A 70 10.60 -10.33 16.44
C LEU A 70 10.04 -11.76 16.36
N LEU A 71 9.18 -12.02 15.37
CA LEU A 71 8.60 -13.33 15.12
C LEU A 71 9.56 -14.29 14.38
N GLY A 72 10.78 -13.86 14.04
CA GLY A 72 11.75 -14.68 13.30
C GLY A 72 11.35 -14.95 11.85
N ILE A 73 10.47 -14.13 11.26
CA ILE A 73 10.02 -14.33 9.88
C ILE A 73 11.09 -13.84 8.90
N THR A 74 11.20 -14.51 7.75
CA THR A 74 12.19 -14.24 6.71
C THR A 74 12.20 -12.77 6.26
N THR A 75 13.40 -12.21 6.12
CA THR A 75 13.63 -10.88 5.56
C THR A 75 14.61 -10.95 4.41
N VAL A 76 14.44 -10.08 3.40
CA VAL A 76 15.43 -9.89 2.33
C VAL A 76 16.12 -8.56 2.57
N VAL A 77 17.45 -8.59 2.67
CA VAL A 77 18.27 -7.38 2.72
C VAL A 77 18.81 -7.16 1.31
N HIS A 78 18.50 -6.01 0.70
CA HIS A 78 19.18 -5.63 -0.52
C HIS A 78 20.64 -5.34 -0.15
N LYS A 79 21.59 -6.11 -0.71
CA LYS A 79 23.00 -5.74 -0.61
C LYS A 79 23.15 -4.45 -1.40
N ASP A 80 23.81 -3.45 -0.81
CA ASP A 80 24.06 -2.18 -1.48
C ASP A 80 24.62 -2.44 -2.89
N ILE A 81 24.09 -1.73 -3.89
CA ILE A 81 24.74 -1.63 -5.19
C ILE A 81 26.05 -0.90 -4.90
N LYS A 82 27.16 -1.64 -4.79
CA LYS A 82 28.48 -1.02 -4.76
C LYS A 82 28.62 -0.23 -6.06
N ASN A 83 28.63 1.10 -5.94
CA ASN A 83 29.07 2.00 -7.01
C ASN A 83 30.52 1.71 -7.35
#